data_AF-A0A6P4FA10-F1
#
_entry.id   AF-A0A6P4FA10-F1
#
_cell.length_a   1.000
_cell.length_b   1.000
_cell.length_c   1.000
_cell.angle_alpha   90.00
_cell.angle_beta   90.00
_cell.angle_gamma   90.00
#
_symmetry.space_group_name_H-M   'P 1'
#
loop_
_entity.id
_entity.type
_entity.pdbx_description
1 polymer ?
#
loop_
_entity_poly.entity_id
_entity_poly.type
_entity_poly.pdbx_seq_one_letter_code
_entity_poly.pdbx_strand_id
1 'polypeptide(L)'
;MSKPTSLKDALAKWEDRNKQPASTAIEIGLQFQYPPIEKMDPILNSLTECQKLSLSSNMIEKISGISGMKNLRILCLARNNLKTLNGIEPLGETLEELWALHFLLL
;
A
#
# COMPACT_ATOMS: atom_id res chain seq x y z
N MET A 1 21.81 1.81 -11.56
CA MET A 1 20.63 1.14 -10.98
C MET A 1 19.39 1.90 -11.41
N SER A 2 18.31 1.21 -11.83
CA SER A 2 17.03 1.84 -12.17
C SER A 2 16.39 2.46 -10.94
N LYS A 3 15.71 3.61 -11.09
CA LYS A 3 14.96 4.23 -10.00
C LYS A 3 13.82 3.30 -9.53
N PRO A 4 13.54 3.20 -8.22
CA PRO A 4 12.39 2.45 -7.69
C PRO A 4 11.08 2.96 -8.28
N THR A 5 10.06 2.09 -8.37
CA THR A 5 8.72 2.52 -8.81
C THR A 5 8.12 3.45 -7.75
N SER A 6 7.70 4.65 -8.15
CA SER A 6 6.97 5.54 -7.25
C SER A 6 5.52 5.07 -7.11
N LEU A 7 4.87 5.39 -5.98
CA LEU A 7 3.44 5.10 -5.80
C LEU A 7 2.59 5.80 -6.86
N LYS A 8 2.99 7.01 -7.28
CA LYS A 8 2.34 7.72 -8.38
C LYS A 8 2.36 6.92 -9.69
N ASP A 9 3.50 6.35 -10.05
CA ASP A 9 3.61 5.55 -11.28
C ASP A 9 2.85 4.23 -11.16
N ALA A 10 2.90 3.58 -9.98
CA ALA A 10 2.17 2.35 -9.71
C ALA A 10 0.64 2.57 -9.79
N LEU A 11 0.15 3.67 -9.20
CA LEU A 11 -1.26 4.08 -9.26
C LEU A 11 -1.67 4.41 -10.69
N ALA A 12 -0.89 5.19 -11.45
CA ALA A 12 -1.21 5.49 -12.85
C ALA A 12 -1.33 4.22 -13.72
N LYS A 13 -0.42 3.25 -13.52
CA LYS A 13 -0.51 1.93 -14.18
C LYS A 13 -1.70 1.11 -13.72
N TRP A 14 -2.09 1.25 -12.45
CA TRP A 14 -3.28 0.59 -11.92
C TRP A 14 -4.56 1.20 -12.52
N GLU A 15 -4.66 2.53 -12.58
CA GLU A 15 -5.78 3.26 -13.17
C GLU A 15 -5.96 2.93 -14.65
N ASP A 16 -4.86 2.90 -15.42
CA ASP A 16 -4.91 2.52 -16.84
C ASP A 16 -5.41 1.08 -17.03
N ARG A 17 -5.05 0.13 -16.17
CA ARG A 17 -5.51 -1.25 -16.27
C ARG A 17 -6.97 -1.43 -15.86
N ASN A 18 -7.40 -0.72 -14.83
CA ASN A 18 -8.75 -0.85 -14.27
C ASN A 18 -9.75 0.12 -14.90
N LYS A 19 -9.30 1.05 -15.74
CA LYS A 19 -10.10 2.07 -16.43
C LYS A 19 -10.99 2.88 -15.47
N GLN A 20 -10.48 3.15 -14.27
CA GLN A 20 -11.13 3.96 -13.25
C GLN A 20 -10.09 4.74 -12.42
N PRO A 21 -10.47 5.90 -11.85
CA PRO A 21 -9.61 6.61 -10.90
C PRO A 21 -9.35 5.79 -9.64
N ALA A 22 -8.13 5.87 -9.10
CA ALA A 22 -7.78 5.19 -7.86
C ALA A 22 -8.51 5.79 -6.65
N SER A 23 -8.89 7.07 -6.70
CA SER A 23 -9.62 7.74 -5.61
C SER A 23 -11.01 7.15 -5.35
N THR A 24 -11.66 6.58 -6.38
CA THR A 24 -13.01 6.00 -6.29
C THR A 24 -13.00 4.48 -6.11
N ALA A 25 -11.81 3.86 -6.05
CA ALA A 25 -11.68 2.42 -6.03
C ALA A 25 -11.78 1.87 -4.60
N ILE A 26 -12.55 0.79 -4.43
CA ILE A 26 -12.69 0.09 -3.14
C ILE A 26 -11.49 -0.81 -2.85
N GLU A 27 -10.95 -1.48 -3.87
CA GLU A 27 -9.79 -2.36 -3.73
C GLU A 27 -8.68 -1.95 -4.70
N ILE A 28 -7.46 -1.82 -4.19
CA ILE A 28 -6.28 -1.44 -4.97
C ILE A 28 -5.14 -2.43 -4.70
N GLY A 29 -4.63 -3.02 -5.79
CA GLY A 29 -3.52 -3.96 -5.79
C GLY A 29 -2.28 -3.37 -6.45
N LEU A 30 -1.25 -3.08 -5.64
CA LEU A 30 0.06 -2.58 -6.06
C LEU A 30 1.17 -3.59 -5.75
N GLN A 31 0.85 -4.88 -5.78
CA GLN A 31 1.81 -5.94 -5.53
C GLN A 31 2.84 -6.06 -6.67
N PHE A 32 3.99 -6.66 -6.38
CA PHE A 32 4.97 -7.10 -7.37
C PHE A 32 5.44 -6.00 -8.34
N GLN A 33 5.63 -4.77 -7.86
CA GLN A 33 6.17 -3.73 -8.73
C GLN A 33 7.60 -4.06 -9.16
N TYR A 34 7.93 -3.75 -10.41
CA TYR A 34 9.28 -3.92 -10.94
C TYR A 34 9.70 -2.67 -11.73
N PRO A 35 10.71 -1.91 -11.28
CA PRO A 35 11.42 -2.01 -9.99
C PRO A 35 10.49 -1.90 -8.77
N PRO A 36 10.85 -2.41 -7.57
CA PRO A 36 9.94 -2.43 -6.41
C PRO A 36 9.65 -1.04 -5.86
N ILE A 37 8.55 -0.91 -5.11
CA ILE A 37 8.29 0.26 -4.28
C ILE A 37 9.12 0.14 -2.99
N GLU A 38 9.89 1.17 -2.67
CA GLU A 38 10.72 1.20 -1.44
C GLU A 38 10.14 2.10 -0.34
N LYS A 39 9.27 3.05 -0.71
CA LYS A 39 8.78 4.09 0.20
C LYS A 39 7.30 4.34 -0.01
N MET A 40 6.57 4.42 1.10
CA MET A 40 5.20 4.96 1.11
C MET A 40 5.23 6.48 1.21
N ASP A 41 4.32 7.16 0.54
CA ASP A 41 4.24 8.61 0.50
C ASP A 41 2.79 9.13 0.58
N PRO A 42 2.57 10.43 0.86
CA PRO A 42 1.24 10.98 1.10
C PRO A 42 0.25 10.90 -0.08
N ILE A 43 0.65 10.45 -1.27
CA ILE A 43 -0.29 10.25 -2.38
C ILE A 43 -1.40 9.27 -2.01
N LEU A 44 -1.14 8.32 -1.10
CA LEU A 44 -2.14 7.37 -0.61
C LEU A 44 -3.31 8.05 0.11
N ASN A 45 -3.14 9.27 0.61
CA ASN A 45 -4.24 10.06 1.20
C ASN A 45 -5.33 10.42 0.18
N SER A 46 -5.05 10.33 -1.12
CA SER A 46 -6.04 10.53 -2.19
C SER A 46 -6.99 9.34 -2.37
N LEU A 47 -6.69 8.19 -1.76
CA LEU A 47 -7.45 6.95 -1.89
C LEU A 47 -8.59 6.92 -0.86
N THR A 48 -9.50 7.90 -0.92
CA THR A 48 -10.51 8.12 0.13
C THR A 48 -11.52 6.98 0.22
N GLU A 49 -11.87 6.35 -0.89
CA GLU A 49 -12.85 5.24 -0.92
C GLU A 49 -12.21 3.85 -0.73
N CYS A 50 -10.88 3.77 -0.67
CA CYS A 50 -10.16 2.51 -0.64
C CYS A 50 -10.34 1.82 0.72
N GLN A 51 -10.91 0.61 0.68
CA GLN A 51 -11.10 -0.26 1.83
C GLN A 51 -10.05 -1.36 1.92
N LYS A 52 -9.42 -1.71 0.79
CA LYS A 52 -8.38 -2.75 0.73
C LYS A 52 -7.21 -2.31 -0.12
N LEU A 53 -6.05 -2.17 0.51
CA LEU A 53 -4.79 -1.83 -0.14
C LEU A 53 -3.80 -2.98 0.00
N SER A 54 -3.27 -3.44 -1.12
CA SER A 54 -2.20 -4.43 -1.12
C SER A 54 -0.93 -3.85 -1.74
N LEU A 55 0.12 -3.79 -0.93
CA LEU A 55 1.48 -3.38 -1.25
C LEU A 55 2.47 -4.53 -1.05
N SER A 56 1.98 -5.77 -1.04
CA SER A 56 2.84 -6.93 -0.78
C SER A 56 3.86 -7.19 -1.88
N SER A 57 4.94 -7.87 -1.53
CA SER A 57 6.04 -8.19 -2.46
C SER A 57 6.68 -6.92 -3.07
N ASN A 58 7.01 -5.98 -2.20
CA ASN A 58 7.77 -4.76 -2.50
C ASN A 58 8.97 -4.68 -1.52
N MET A 59 9.62 -3.52 -1.42
CA MET A 59 10.77 -3.31 -0.52
C MET A 59 10.51 -2.17 0.47
N ILE A 60 9.27 -2.00 0.91
CA ILE A 60 8.88 -0.92 1.83
C ILE A 60 9.50 -1.14 3.22
N GLU A 61 10.19 -0.13 3.74
CA GLU A 61 10.87 -0.20 5.04
C GLU A 61 10.09 0.43 6.19
N LYS A 62 9.18 1.37 5.87
CA LYS A 62 8.40 2.13 6.86
C LYS A 62 6.99 2.43 6.36
N ILE A 63 6.03 2.38 7.28
CA ILE A 63 4.65 2.79 7.05
C ILE A 63 4.55 4.32 7.18
N SER A 64 4.04 4.99 6.15
CA SER A 64 3.82 6.44 6.14
C SER A 64 2.78 6.85 5.09
N GLY A 65 2.21 8.04 5.23
CA GLY A 65 1.34 8.63 4.21
C GLY A 65 -0.07 8.04 4.12
N ILE A 66 -0.54 7.35 5.16
CA ILE A 66 -1.86 6.66 5.19
C ILE A 66 -2.90 7.34 6.08
N SER A 67 -2.62 8.51 6.64
CA SER A 67 -3.51 9.21 7.58
C SER A 67 -4.83 9.70 6.96
N GLY A 68 -4.89 9.83 5.64
CA GLY A 68 -6.10 10.20 4.90
C GLY A 68 -7.01 9.02 4.53
N MET A 69 -6.57 7.78 4.73
CA MET A 69 -7.28 6.58 4.29
C MET A 69 -8.34 6.12 5.29
N LYS A 70 -9.34 6.96 5.54
CA LYS A 70 -10.36 6.79 6.59
C LYS A 70 -11.29 5.58 6.40
N ASN A 71 -11.31 4.98 5.22
CA ASN A 71 -12.13 3.81 4.94
C ASN A 71 -11.33 2.52 4.87
N LEU A 72 -10.01 2.56 5.13
CA LEU A 72 -9.15 1.39 4.97
C LEU A 72 -9.42 0.36 6.07
N ARG A 73 -9.85 -0.83 5.66
CA ARG A 73 -10.16 -1.97 6.52
C ARG A 73 -9.12 -3.08 6.42
N ILE A 74 -8.52 -3.26 5.24
CA ILE A 74 -7.55 -4.33 4.97
C ILE A 74 -6.27 -3.72 4.41
N LEU A 75 -5.15 -3.92 5.10
CA LEU A 75 -3.83 -3.51 4.65
C LEU A 75 -2.89 -4.70 4.54
N CYS A 76 -2.41 -4.96 3.32
CA CYS A 76 -1.48 -6.05 3.05
C CYS A 76 -0.10 -5.52 2.68
N LEU A 77 0.84 -5.68 3.61
CA LEU A 77 2.25 -5.30 3.53
C LEU A 77 3.18 -6.53 3.60
N ALA A 78 2.66 -7.74 3.45
CA ALA A 78 3.46 -8.97 3.50
C ALA A 78 4.60 -8.95 2.45
N ARG A 79 5.73 -9.61 2.75
CA ARG A 79 6.90 -9.63 1.85
C ARG A 79 7.43 -8.22 1.52
N ASN A 80 7.54 -7.36 2.54
CA ASN A 80 8.27 -6.08 2.50
C ASN A 80 9.45 -6.12 3.49
N ASN A 81 10.18 -5.02 3.62
CA ASN A 81 11.34 -4.87 4.52
C ASN A 81 11.01 -4.11 5.82
N LEU A 82 9.75 -4.20 6.28
CA LEU A 82 9.28 -3.50 7.48
C LEU A 82 9.98 -4.04 8.72
N LYS A 83 10.61 -3.15 9.50
CA LYS A 83 11.24 -3.48 10.79
C LYS A 83 10.32 -3.28 11.98
N THR A 84 9.38 -2.35 11.86
CA THR A 84 8.38 -2.02 12.89
C THR A 84 7.05 -1.70 12.22
N LEU A 85 5.98 -1.69 13.01
CA LEU A 85 4.63 -1.28 12.56
C LEU A 85 4.33 0.19 12.88
N ASN A 86 5.34 0.98 13.25
CA ASN A 86 5.15 2.40 13.56
C ASN A 86 4.64 3.15 12.33
N GLY A 87 3.66 4.04 12.53
CA GLY A 87 2.98 4.76 11.46
C GLY A 87 1.63 4.17 11.07
N ILE A 88 1.21 3.05 11.68
CA ILE A 88 -0.11 2.43 11.48
C ILE A 88 -1.21 3.04 12.37
N GLU A 89 -0.83 3.80 13.39
CA GLU A 89 -1.73 4.37 14.40
C GLU A 89 -2.91 5.15 13.80
N PRO A 90 -2.76 5.90 12.68
CA PRO A 90 -3.89 6.60 12.05
C PRO A 90 -5.03 5.69 11.57
N LEU A 91 -4.80 4.39 11.42
CA LEU A 91 -5.81 3.42 10.97
C LEU A 91 -6.45 2.63 12.13
N GLY A 92 -6.13 2.94 13.38
CA GLY A 92 -6.53 2.14 14.54
C GLY A 92 -8.05 1.98 14.72
N GLU A 93 -8.85 2.90 14.20
CA GLU A 93 -10.32 2.86 14.29
C GLU A 93 -10.98 2.10 13.13
N THR A 94 -10.30 1.93 12.01
CA THR A 94 -10.91 1.42 10.76
C THR A 94 -10.33 0.10 10.31
N LEU A 95 -9.09 -0.20 10.70
CA LEU A 95 -8.36 -1.38 10.24
C LEU A 95 -8.87 -2.64 10.95
N GLU A 96 -9.28 -3.61 10.14
CA GLU A 96 -9.79 -4.91 10.58
C GLU A 96 -8.76 -6.02 10.35
N GLU A 97 -8.02 -5.93 9.24
CA GLU A 97 -6.99 -6.92 8.90
C GLU A 97 -5.66 -6.25 8.51
N LEU A 98 -4.59 -6.69 9.17
CA LEU A 98 -3.22 -6.29 8.85
C LEU A 98 -2.37 -7.52 8.53
N TRP A 99 -1.84 -7.55 7.30
CA TRP A 99 -0.96 -8.61 6.84
C TRP A 99 0.45 -8.06 6.66
N ALA A 100 1.29 -8.11 7.70
CA ALA A 100 2.63 -7.50 7.67
C ALA A 100 3.80 -8.49 7.78
N LEU A 101 3.54 -9.75 8.15
CA LEU A 101 4.58 -10.76 8.34
C LEU A 101 4.73 -11.66 7.12
N HIS A 102 5.98 -11.99 6.81
CA HIS A 102 6.32 -13.10 5.93
C HIS A 102 6.41 -14.36 6.80
N PHE A 103 5.36 -15.17 6.87
CA PHE A 103 5.52 -16.53 7.40
C PHE A 103 6.09 -17.41 6.29
N LEU A 104 7.41 -17.63 6.31
CA LEU A 104 8.00 -18.82 5.70
C LEU A 104 7.95 -19.89 6.80
N LEU A 105 6.85 -20.63 6.89
CA LEU A 105 6.87 -21.92 7.56
C LEU A 105 7.54 -22.89 6.57
N LEU A 106 8.84 -23.13 6.76
CA LEU A 106 9.54 -24.32 6.29
C LEU A 106 9.80 -25.22 7.50
#